data_AF-A0AAP8KKM6-F1
#
_entry.id   AF-A0AAP8KKM6-F1
#
_cell.length_a   1.000
_cell.length_b   1.000
_cell.length_c   1.000
_cell.angle_alpha   90.00
_cell.angle_beta   90.00
_cell.angle_gamma   90.00
#
_symmetry.space_group_name_H-M   'P 1'
#
loop_
_entity.id
_entity.type
_entity.pdbx_description
1 polymer ?
#
loop_
_entity_poly.entity_id
_entity_poly.type
_entity_poly.pdbx_seq_one_letter_code
_entity_poly.pdbx_strand_id
1 'polypeptide(L)' 'IALVELAQTDPNRCAVLCANLGGDTDTIGAMATAICGALHGINAVDPALKAELDAVNQLDFNRYATALAKYRQQREAV' A
#
# COMPACT_ATOMS: atom_id res chain seq x y z
N ILE A 1 -1.84 10.58 8.59
CA ILE A 1 -2.66 9.69 9.47
C ILE A 1 -4.15 9.97 9.31
N ALA A 2 -4.61 11.21 9.15
CA ALA A 2 -6.04 11.53 8.99
C ALA A 2 -6.80 10.64 7.98
N LEU A 3 -6.27 10.39 6.77
CA LEU A 3 -6.95 9.49 5.82
C LEU A 3 -6.88 8.01 6.16
N VAL A 4 -5.86 7.57 6.89
CA VAL A 4 -5.78 6.19 7.41
C VAL A 4 -6.89 5.97 8.45
N GLU A 5 -7.10 6.96 9.33
CA GLU A 5 -8.14 6.93 10.36
C GLU A 5 -9.55 7.07 9.75
N LEU A 6 -9.74 8.01 8.83
CA LEU A 6 -11.02 8.22 8.13
C LEU A 6 -11.44 6.98 7.31
N ALA A 7 -10.46 6.28 6.73
CA ALA A 7 -10.69 5.03 6.02
C ALA A 7 -10.94 3.83 6.95
N GLN A 8 -10.87 4.02 8.28
CA GLN A 8 -10.92 2.93 9.26
C GLN A 8 -9.87 1.86 8.94
N THR A 9 -8.70 2.29 8.49
CA THR A 9 -7.56 1.45 8.13
C THR A 9 -7.79 0.49 6.94
N ASP A 10 -8.93 0.58 6.24
CA ASP A 10 -9.20 -0.19 5.02
C ASP A 10 -8.39 0.40 3.84
N PRO A 11 -7.55 -0.40 3.16
CA PRO A 11 -6.70 0.10 2.08
C PRO A 11 -7.48 0.57 0.85
N ASN A 12 -8.59 -0.09 0.50
CA ASN A 12 -9.39 0.26 -0.69
C ASN A 12 -10.16 1.54 -0.44
N ARG A 13 -10.79 1.66 0.72
CA ARG A 13 -11.47 2.90 1.13
C ARG A 13 -10.47 4.04 1.22
N CYS A 14 -9.26 3.79 1.75
CA CYS A 14 -8.22 4.80 1.83
C CYS A 14 -7.79 5.28 0.45
N ALA A 15 -7.55 4.36 -0.50
CA ALA A 15 -7.19 4.70 -1.87
C ALA A 15 -8.25 5.58 -2.55
N VAL A 16 -9.54 5.21 -2.44
CA VAL A 16 -10.65 5.99 -3.02
C VAL A 16 -10.74 7.38 -2.37
N LEU A 17 -10.63 7.47 -1.04
CA LEU A 17 -10.66 8.76 -0.35
C LEU A 17 -9.49 9.66 -0.75
N CYS A 18 -8.28 9.10 -0.86
CA CYS A 18 -7.09 9.84 -1.28
C CYS A 18 -7.26 10.38 -2.70
N ALA A 19 -7.71 9.55 -3.64
CA ALA A 19 -7.92 9.95 -5.03
C ALA A 19 -8.94 11.11 -5.18
N ASN A 20 -9.91 11.20 -4.27
CA ASN A 20 -10.95 12.23 -4.28
C ASN A 20 -10.65 13.42 -3.35
N LEU A 21 -9.51 13.44 -2.63
CA LEU A 21 -9.18 14.48 -1.67
C LEU A 21 -8.85 15.84 -2.33
N GLY A 22 -8.29 15.80 -3.56
CA GLY A 22 -7.68 16.95 -4.22
C GLY A 22 -6.26 17.27 -3.70
N GLY A 23 -5.50 18.04 -4.47
CA GLY A 23 -4.09 18.36 -4.14
C GLY A 23 -3.12 17.24 -4.55
N ASP A 24 -2.19 16.91 -3.66
CA ASP A 24 -1.12 15.90 -3.84
C ASP A 24 -1.62 14.48 -3.49
N THR A 25 -2.62 14.03 -4.25
CA THR A 25 -3.40 12.82 -3.95
C THR A 25 -2.62 11.53 -4.15
N ASP A 26 -1.64 11.53 -5.06
CA ASP A 26 -0.79 10.38 -5.35
C ASP A 26 0.22 10.15 -4.22
N THR A 27 0.92 11.19 -3.76
CA THR A 27 1.86 11.08 -2.64
C THR A 27 1.14 10.66 -1.35
N ILE A 28 0.02 11.33 -1.04
CA ILE A 28 -0.79 11.02 0.15
C ILE A 28 -1.37 9.61 0.03
N GLY A 29 -1.91 9.26 -1.15
CA GLY A 29 -2.52 7.96 -1.43
C GLY A 29 -1.54 6.80 -1.30
N ALA A 30 -0.34 6.96 -1.86
CA ALA A 30 0.71 5.95 -1.77
C ALA A 30 1.10 5.67 -0.32
N MET A 31 1.36 6.73 0.48
CA MET A 31 1.75 6.56 1.88
C MET A 31 0.61 6.02 2.75
N ALA A 32 -0.60 6.60 2.63
CA ALA A 32 -1.72 6.22 3.49
C ALA A 32 -2.22 4.80 3.19
N THR A 33 -2.35 4.44 1.91
CA THR A 33 -2.78 3.09 1.50
C THR A 33 -1.73 2.03 1.86
N ALA A 34 -0.43 2.37 1.76
CA ALA A 34 0.63 1.46 2.22
C ALA A 34 0.55 1.17 3.72
N ILE A 35 0.21 2.17 4.55
CA ILE A 35 0.00 1.96 5.99
C ILE A 35 -1.21 1.04 6.23
N CYS A 36 -2.34 1.29 5.57
CA CYS A 36 -3.52 0.43 5.65
C CYS A 36 -3.21 -1.02 5.23
N GLY A 37 -2.47 -1.20 4.14
CA GLY A 37 -2.03 -2.51 3.65
C GLY A 37 -1.05 -3.21 4.59
N ALA A 38 -0.15 -2.48 5.24
CA ALA A 38 0.75 -3.06 6.25
C ALA A 38 0.00 -3.60 7.47
N LEU A 39 -1.15 -3.01 7.83
CA LEU A 39 -1.99 -3.47 8.94
C LEU A 39 -2.82 -4.71 8.60
N HIS A 40 -3.33 -4.82 7.37
CA HIS A 40 -4.28 -5.88 6.97
C HIS A 40 -3.69 -6.97 6.08
N GLY A 41 -2.50 -6.75 5.54
CA GLY A 41 -1.87 -7.62 4.56
C GLY A 41 -2.41 -7.44 3.14
N ILE A 42 -1.74 -8.07 2.18
CA ILE A 42 -2.00 -7.89 0.74
C ILE A 42 -3.39 -8.37 0.31
N ASN A 43 -3.95 -9.37 1.01
CA ASN A 43 -5.27 -9.93 0.70
C ASN A 43 -6.42 -8.96 0.98
N ALA A 44 -6.17 -7.88 1.70
CA ALA A 44 -7.16 -6.83 1.94
C ALA A 44 -7.25 -5.82 0.78
N VAL A 45 -6.28 -5.81 -0.15
CA VAL A 45 -6.32 -4.95 -1.34
C VAL A 45 -7.22 -5.60 -2.40
N ASP A 46 -8.07 -4.80 -3.04
CA ASP A 46 -8.95 -5.25 -4.12
C ASP A 46 -8.12 -5.96 -5.21
N PRO A 47 -8.39 -7.25 -5.49
CA PRO A 47 -7.65 -8.01 -6.48
C PRO A 47 -7.69 -7.40 -7.89
N ALA A 48 -8.77 -6.71 -8.26
CA ALA A 48 -8.90 -6.06 -9.55
C ALA A 48 -7.96 -4.84 -9.66
N LEU A 49 -7.93 -4.00 -8.62
CA LEU A 49 -7.02 -2.85 -8.56
C LEU A 49 -5.55 -3.32 -8.54
N LYS A 50 -5.26 -4.40 -7.81
CA LYS A 50 -3.93 -5.00 -7.81
C LYS A 50 -3.54 -5.52 -9.20
N ALA A 51 -4.44 -6.23 -9.88
CA ALA A 51 -4.19 -6.76 -11.22
C ALA A 51 -3.93 -5.64 -12.24
N GLU A 52 -4.65 -4.51 -12.14
CA GLU A 52 -4.39 -3.33 -12.94
C GLU A 52 -2.98 -2.77 -12.68
N LEU A 53 -2.60 -2.62 -11.41
CA LEU A 53 -1.25 -2.18 -11.03
C LEU A 53 -0.15 -3.09 -11.58
N ASP A 54 -0.33 -4.42 -11.48
CA ASP A 54 0.62 -5.38 -12.01
C ASP A 54 0.75 -5.28 -13.54
N ALA A 55 -0.38 -5.09 -14.24
CA ALA A 55 -0.43 -4.98 -15.70
C ALA A 55 0.26 -3.70 -16.22
N VAL A 56 0.06 -2.56 -15.54
CA VAL A 56 0.61 -1.27 -16.00
C VAL A 56 2.07 -1.07 -15.60
N ASN A 57 2.47 -1.53 -14.41
CA ASN A 57 3.83 -1.26 -13.91
C ASN A 57 4.86 -2.27 -14.41
N GLN A 58 4.45 -3.49 -14.81
CA GLN A 58 5.38 -4.57 -15.19
C GLN A 58 6.46 -4.82 -14.11
N LEU A 59 6.12 -4.61 -12.84
CA LEU A 59 6.99 -4.77 -11.67
C LEU A 59 6.52 -5.94 -10.82
N ASP A 60 7.48 -6.71 -10.29
CA ASP A 60 7.21 -7.73 -9.28
C ASP A 60 7.32 -7.14 -7.87
N PHE A 61 6.22 -6.56 -7.39
CA PHE A 61 6.16 -5.98 -6.03
C PHE A 61 6.47 -7.02 -4.93
N ASN A 62 6.10 -8.29 -5.13
CA ASN A 62 6.34 -9.35 -4.15
C ASN A 62 7.84 -9.64 -4.00
N ARG A 63 8.57 -9.68 -5.11
CA ARG A 63 10.03 -9.83 -5.10
C ARG A 63 10.69 -8.71 -4.29
N TYR A 64 10.32 -7.45 -4.52
CA TYR A 64 10.90 -6.32 -3.81
C TYR A 64 10.53 -6.33 -2.32
N ALA A 65 9.26 -6.53 -1.99
CA ALA A 65 8.80 -6.59 -0.60
C ALA A 65 9.53 -7.70 0.19
N THR A 66 9.68 -8.88 -0.41
CA THR A 66 10.40 -10.01 0.20
C THR A 66 11.88 -9.73 0.41
N ALA A 67 12.55 -9.13 -0.58
CA ALA A 67 13.96 -8.76 -0.46
C ALA A 67 14.19 -7.71 0.64
N LEU A 68 13.34 -6.69 0.71
CA LEU A 68 13.42 -5.65 1.75
C LEU A 68 13.15 -6.21 3.14
N ALA A 69 12.16 -7.09 3.29
CA ALA A 69 11.88 -7.78 4.55
C ALA A 69 13.08 -8.62 5.01
N LYS A 70 13.72 -9.34 4.09
CA LYS A 70 14.94 -10.11 4.38
C LYS A 70 16.08 -9.22 4.88
N TYR A 71 16.34 -8.08 4.25
CA TYR A 71 17.38 -7.16 4.70
C TYR A 71 17.08 -6.57 6.08
N ARG A 72 15.81 -6.27 6.37
CA ARG A 72 15.38 -5.83 7.70
C ARG A 72 15.66 -6.90 8.76
N GLN A 73 15.25 -8.16 8.51
CA GLN A 73 15.48 -9.28 9.42
C GLN A 73 16.96 -9.53 9.69
N GLN A 74 17.81 -9.42 8.65
CA GLN A 74 19.27 -9.54 8.81
C GLN A 74 19.85 -8.44 9.70
N ARG A 75 19.35 -7.20 9.60
CA ARG A 75 19.78 -6.10 10.47
C ARG A 75 19.31 -6.25 11.92
N GLU A 76 18.12 -6.81 12.14
CA GLU A 76 17.56 -7.02 13.49
C GLU A 76 18.19 -8.22 14.21
N ALA A 77 18.87 -9.12 13.49
CA ALA A 77 19.57 -10.29 14.03
C ALA A 77 21.02 -10.01 14.47
N VAL A 78 21.50 -8.78 14.29
CA VAL A 78 22.83 -8.29 14.72
C VAL A 78 22.66 -7.41 15.94
#